data_AF-A0A9D6S6J6-F1
#
_entry.id   AF-A0A9D6S6J6-F1
#
_cell.length_a   1.000
_cell.length_b   1.000
_cell.length_c   1.000
_cell.angle_alpha   90.00
_cell.angle_beta   90.00
_cell.angle_gamma   90.00
#
_symmetry.space_group_name_H-M   'P 1'
#
loop_
_entity.id
_entity.type
_entity.pdbx_description
1 polymer ?
#
loop_
_entity_poly.entity_id
_entity_poly.type
_entity_poly.pdbx_seq_one_letter_code
_entity_poly.pdbx_strand_id
1 'polypeptide(L)'
;MNKKKVFIILAVVLVLLVGGFLMFRSTMQKVLYDPIENNSLGRPILTYRMSLAKISHEKLDPALQKYYPLVLKDGLYLENISQGSFPNNLRPLDADGKTTVTVVKAGRGIYTYPYNESFLKMHVEQSTEQNFDKDKQTILNYLESLANDTNSRLDKVGKETYKGIEYYSVDSKALRTGGTIGISEIFFPKEQMIATIYFFNQNPGKESYKTLQEYKTLKVKFIQTIIDSAI
;
A
#
# COMPACT_ATOMS: atom_id res chain seq x y z
N MET A 1 11.91 -2.18 -51.78
CA MET A 1 11.31 -2.85 -50.59
C MET A 1 10.25 -3.84 -51.07
N ASN A 2 10.41 -5.13 -50.75
CA ASN A 2 9.64 -6.23 -51.36
C ASN A 2 8.18 -6.21 -50.87
N LYS A 3 7.20 -6.03 -51.77
CA LYS A 3 5.76 -5.88 -51.45
C LYS A 3 5.21 -7.00 -50.57
N LYS A 4 5.77 -8.21 -50.65
CA LYS A 4 5.42 -9.35 -49.78
C LYS A 4 5.79 -9.14 -48.30
N LYS A 5 6.91 -8.47 -47.99
CA LYS A 5 7.33 -8.22 -46.61
C LYS A 5 6.47 -7.16 -45.92
N VAL A 6 6.00 -6.16 -46.65
CA VAL A 6 5.11 -5.11 -46.12
C VAL A 6 3.74 -5.69 -45.75
N PHE A 7 3.22 -6.61 -46.55
CA PHE A 7 1.92 -7.25 -46.30
C PHE A 7 1.92 -8.14 -45.04
N ILE A 8 3.02 -8.86 -44.79
CA ILE A 8 3.17 -9.72 -43.60
C ILE A 8 3.25 -8.87 -42.33
N ILE A 9 3.97 -7.75 -42.36
CA ILE A 9 4.07 -6.85 -41.20
C ILE A 9 2.71 -6.22 -40.86
N LEU A 10 1.96 -5.77 -41.88
CA LEU A 10 0.60 -5.23 -41.69
C LEU A 10 -0.39 -6.28 -41.13
N ALA A 11 -0.31 -7.53 -41.59
CA ALA A 11 -1.15 -8.60 -41.08
C ALA A 11 -0.86 -8.94 -39.61
N VAL A 12 0.43 -8.95 -39.20
CA VAL A 12 0.83 -9.22 -37.80
C VAL A 12 0.39 -8.09 -36.87
N VAL A 13 0.51 -6.83 -37.30
CA VAL A 13 0.04 -5.67 -36.51
C VAL A 13 -1.48 -5.70 -36.34
N LEU A 14 -2.23 -6.09 -37.38
CA LEU A 14 -3.69 -6.19 -37.31
C LEU A 14 -4.14 -7.30 -36.35
N VAL A 15 -3.47 -8.47 -36.36
CA VAL A 15 -3.78 -9.58 -35.44
C VAL A 15 -3.45 -9.21 -33.99
N LEU A 16 -2.36 -8.48 -33.74
CA LEU A 16 -2.01 -8.01 -32.38
C LEU A 16 -2.99 -6.94 -31.86
N LEU A 17 -3.46 -6.04 -32.72
CA LEU A 17 -4.46 -5.04 -32.35
C LEU A 17 -5.83 -5.67 -32.08
N VAL A 18 -6.27 -6.62 -32.90
CA VAL A 18 -7.56 -7.32 -32.71
C VAL A 18 -7.50 -8.28 -31.51
N GLY A 19 -6.39 -8.99 -31.31
CA GLY A 19 -6.18 -9.86 -30.15
C GLY A 19 -6.10 -9.09 -28.83
N GLY A 20 -5.40 -7.94 -28.81
CA GLY A 20 -5.37 -7.04 -27.66
C GLY A 20 -6.74 -6.43 -27.34
N PHE A 21 -7.52 -6.08 -28.36
CA PHE A 21 -8.88 -5.54 -28.20
C PHE A 21 -9.88 -6.58 -27.69
N LEU A 22 -9.74 -7.85 -28.08
CA LEU A 22 -10.56 -8.96 -27.59
C LEU A 22 -10.23 -9.33 -26.13
N MET A 23 -8.95 -9.30 -25.74
CA MET A 23 -8.56 -9.49 -24.34
C MET A 23 -9.03 -8.34 -23.46
N PHE A 24 -8.97 -7.09 -23.95
CA PHE A 24 -9.50 -5.92 -23.23
C PHE A 24 -11.02 -5.99 -23.06
N ARG A 25 -11.75 -6.48 -24.07
CA ARG A 25 -13.19 -6.76 -23.96
C ARG A 25 -13.51 -7.84 -22.93
N SER A 26 -12.76 -8.94 -22.91
CA SER A 26 -12.96 -10.02 -21.92
C SER A 26 -12.79 -9.55 -20.48
N THR A 27 -11.79 -8.69 -20.21
CA THR A 27 -11.58 -8.10 -18.88
C THR A 27 -12.68 -7.09 -18.53
N MET A 28 -13.10 -6.23 -19.47
CA MET A 28 -14.20 -5.29 -19.26
C MET A 28 -15.57 -5.97 -19.12
N GLN A 29 -15.82 -7.08 -19.81
CA GLN A 29 -17.09 -7.80 -19.72
C GLN A 29 -17.24 -8.54 -18.39
N LYS A 30 -16.14 -9.00 -17.77
CA LYS A 30 -16.17 -9.50 -16.39
C LYS A 30 -16.46 -8.40 -15.37
N VAL A 31 -15.93 -7.19 -15.56
CA VAL A 31 -16.23 -6.02 -14.71
C VAL A 31 -17.71 -5.59 -14.81
N LEU A 32 -18.39 -5.91 -15.92
CA LEU A 32 -19.79 -5.55 -16.16
C LEU A 32 -20.82 -6.64 -15.79
N TYR A 33 -20.38 -7.87 -15.48
CA TYR A 33 -21.29 -9.02 -15.28
C TYR A 33 -21.16 -9.75 -13.95
N ASP A 34 -20.28 -9.30 -13.05
CA ASP A 34 -20.43 -9.67 -11.64
C ASP A 34 -21.57 -8.85 -11.03
N PRO A 35 -22.46 -9.45 -10.23
CA PRO A 35 -23.54 -8.71 -9.58
C PRO A 35 -22.90 -7.60 -8.77
N ILE A 36 -23.21 -6.35 -9.14
CA ILE A 36 -22.84 -5.18 -8.36
C ILE A 36 -23.48 -5.40 -6.99
N GLU A 37 -22.67 -5.79 -6.00
CA GLU A 37 -23.12 -5.76 -4.62
C GLU A 37 -23.45 -4.30 -4.33
N ASN A 38 -24.75 -4.04 -4.19
CA ASN A 38 -25.26 -2.74 -3.83
C ASN A 38 -25.36 -2.67 -2.31
N ASN A 39 -25.07 -1.51 -1.75
CA ASN A 39 -25.37 -1.26 -0.34
C ASN A 39 -26.89 -1.17 -0.13
N SER A 40 -27.32 -0.99 1.13
CA SER A 40 -28.74 -0.81 1.49
C SER A 40 -29.44 0.37 0.79
N LEU A 41 -28.67 1.25 0.13
CA LEU A 41 -29.15 2.41 -0.62
C LEU A 41 -29.12 2.20 -2.15
N GLY A 42 -28.88 0.98 -2.63
CA GLY A 42 -28.84 0.67 -4.06
C GLY A 42 -27.61 1.23 -4.79
N ARG A 43 -26.60 1.73 -4.07
CA ARG A 43 -25.35 2.23 -4.67
C ARG A 43 -24.33 1.10 -4.77
N PRO A 44 -23.50 1.07 -5.84
CA PRO A 44 -22.35 0.18 -5.89
C PRO A 44 -21.50 0.33 -4.63
N ILE A 45 -21.21 -0.77 -3.93
CA ILE A 45 -20.47 -0.75 -2.66
C ILE A 45 -19.14 0.02 -2.79
N LEU A 46 -18.45 -0.14 -3.91
CA LEU A 46 -17.19 0.56 -4.19
C LEU A 46 -17.35 2.09 -4.17
N THR A 47 -18.34 2.61 -4.90
CA THR A 47 -18.63 4.07 -4.94
C THR A 47 -19.00 4.59 -3.55
N TYR A 48 -19.77 3.82 -2.79
CA TYR A 48 -20.12 4.20 -1.43
C TYR A 48 -18.90 4.25 -0.50
N ARG A 49 -18.06 3.21 -0.50
CA ARG A 49 -16.83 3.17 0.32
C ARG A 49 -15.89 4.32 -0.01
N MET A 50 -15.65 4.59 -1.30
CA MET A 50 -14.82 5.72 -1.72
C MET A 50 -15.39 7.07 -1.26
N SER A 51 -16.72 7.24 -1.28
CA SER A 51 -17.34 8.48 -0.80
C SER A 51 -17.13 8.69 0.72
N LEU A 52 -17.22 7.62 1.51
CA LEU A 52 -16.96 7.69 2.95
C LEU A 52 -15.48 7.96 3.23
N ALA A 53 -14.58 7.29 2.53
CA ALA A 53 -13.15 7.52 2.66
C ALA A 53 -12.77 8.97 2.35
N LYS A 54 -13.37 9.56 1.31
CA LYS A 54 -13.19 10.98 0.98
C LYS A 54 -13.64 11.90 2.12
N ILE A 55 -14.85 11.68 2.67
CA ILE A 55 -15.35 12.50 3.79
C ILE A 55 -14.45 12.38 5.02
N SER A 56 -13.98 11.17 5.33
CA SER A 56 -13.06 10.97 6.46
C SER A 56 -11.68 11.57 6.20
N HIS A 57 -11.20 11.53 4.95
CA HIS A 57 -9.94 12.15 4.54
C HIS A 57 -9.98 13.67 4.71
N GLU A 58 -11.09 14.32 4.35
CA GLU A 58 -11.30 15.76 4.55
C GLU A 58 -11.31 16.17 6.04
N LYS A 59 -11.57 15.23 6.96
CA LYS A 59 -11.56 15.44 8.41
C LYS A 59 -10.20 15.12 9.06
N LEU A 60 -9.26 14.54 8.32
CA LEU A 60 -7.92 14.23 8.81
C LEU A 60 -7.14 15.54 9.01
N ASP A 61 -6.20 15.57 9.95
CA ASP A 61 -5.27 16.70 10.09
C ASP A 61 -4.67 17.07 8.72
N PRO A 62 -4.72 18.34 8.29
CA PRO A 62 -4.25 18.75 6.96
C PRO A 62 -2.80 18.35 6.65
N ALA A 63 -1.94 18.28 7.67
CA ALA A 63 -0.54 17.87 7.49
C ALA A 63 -0.41 16.39 7.06
N LEU A 64 -1.43 15.56 7.34
CA LEU A 64 -1.43 14.14 7.04
C LEU A 64 -2.08 13.82 5.69
N GLN A 65 -2.95 14.69 5.17
CA GLN A 65 -3.78 14.41 3.99
C GLN A 65 -2.96 14.03 2.75
N LYS A 66 -1.80 14.68 2.53
CA LYS A 66 -0.92 14.42 1.38
C LYS A 66 -0.36 12.99 1.34
N TYR A 67 -0.23 12.33 2.50
CA TYR A 67 0.28 10.97 2.60
C TYR A 67 -0.80 9.91 2.33
N TYR A 68 -2.07 10.31 2.16
CA TYR A 68 -3.19 9.39 1.94
C TYR A 68 -3.90 9.69 0.62
N PRO A 69 -3.28 9.41 -0.55
CA PRO A 69 -3.98 9.55 -1.82
C PRO A 69 -5.23 8.68 -1.83
N LEU A 70 -6.35 9.23 -2.32
CA LEU A 70 -7.64 8.54 -2.31
C LEU A 70 -7.69 7.36 -3.29
N VAL A 71 -7.06 7.52 -4.47
CA VAL A 71 -7.01 6.51 -5.53
C VAL A 71 -5.67 6.61 -6.23
N LEU A 72 -5.06 5.45 -6.48
CA LEU A 72 -3.80 5.32 -7.20
C LEU A 72 -4.05 4.92 -8.67
N LYS A 73 -3.06 5.14 -9.52
CA LYS A 73 -3.16 4.88 -10.96
C LYS A 73 -3.39 3.41 -11.32
N ASP A 74 -3.02 2.49 -10.43
CA ASP A 74 -3.22 1.05 -10.58
C ASP A 74 -4.59 0.56 -10.06
N GLY A 75 -5.44 1.48 -9.59
CA GLY A 75 -6.78 1.17 -9.10
C GLY A 75 -6.85 0.84 -7.61
N LEU A 76 -5.72 0.85 -6.88
CA LEU A 76 -5.73 0.76 -5.43
C LEU A 76 -6.40 2.03 -4.86
N TYR A 77 -7.35 1.87 -3.95
CA TYR A 77 -8.07 2.99 -3.35
C TYR A 77 -8.04 2.95 -1.83
N LEU A 78 -8.10 4.13 -1.21
CA LEU A 78 -8.26 4.30 0.23
C LEU A 78 -9.69 3.90 0.59
N GLU A 79 -9.84 2.76 1.25
CA GLU A 79 -11.12 2.22 1.66
C GLU A 79 -11.64 2.88 2.93
N ASN A 80 -10.74 3.13 3.88
CA ASN A 80 -11.06 3.70 5.17
C ASN A 80 -9.88 4.55 5.64
N ILE A 81 -10.17 5.66 6.29
CA ILE A 81 -9.18 6.44 7.02
C ILE A 81 -9.76 6.96 8.33
N SER A 82 -8.91 7.02 9.35
CA SER A 82 -9.24 7.61 10.64
C SER A 82 -8.04 8.39 11.20
N GLN A 83 -8.38 9.40 12.00
CA GLN A 83 -7.41 10.10 12.85
C GLN A 83 -6.99 9.15 13.99
N GLY A 84 -5.69 8.95 14.16
CA GLY A 84 -5.12 8.25 15.30
C GLY A 84 -4.98 9.19 16.50
N SER A 85 -5.09 8.60 17.68
CA SER A 85 -4.78 9.24 18.96
C SER A 85 -4.03 8.24 19.84
N PHE A 86 -3.05 8.73 20.60
CA PHE A 86 -2.21 7.93 21.46
C PHE A 86 -2.15 8.56 22.86
N PRO A 87 -2.39 7.78 23.94
CA PRO A 87 -2.22 8.28 25.30
C PRO A 87 -0.82 8.84 25.51
N ASN A 88 -0.73 10.03 26.12
CA ASN A 88 0.54 10.71 26.39
C ASN A 88 1.42 10.95 25.16
N ASN A 89 0.86 10.92 23.94
CA ASN A 89 1.60 11.02 22.68
C ASN A 89 2.67 9.93 22.52
N LEU A 90 2.42 8.73 23.07
CA LEU A 90 3.33 7.59 22.97
C LEU A 90 2.65 6.41 22.30
N ARG A 91 3.27 5.89 21.24
CA ARG A 91 2.85 4.65 20.59
C ARG A 91 3.76 3.49 21.00
N PRO A 92 3.21 2.39 21.53
CA PRO A 92 3.98 1.16 21.72
C PRO A 92 4.30 0.48 20.38
N LEU A 93 5.51 -0.06 20.26
CA LEU A 93 5.94 -0.91 19.14
C LEU A 93 5.73 -2.40 19.45
N ASP A 94 5.84 -2.78 20.71
CA ASP A 94 5.74 -4.16 21.20
C ASP A 94 4.46 -4.40 22.01
N ALA A 95 4.17 -5.69 22.25
CA ALA A 95 2.95 -6.11 22.95
C ALA A 95 2.99 -5.78 24.46
N ASP A 96 4.17 -5.68 25.07
CA ASP A 96 4.33 -5.33 26.49
C ASP A 96 4.42 -3.81 26.73
N GLY A 97 4.47 -3.02 25.66
CA GLY A 97 4.43 -1.56 25.70
C GLY A 97 5.71 -0.92 26.25
N LYS A 98 6.82 -1.66 26.32
CA LYS A 98 8.10 -1.14 26.83
C LYS A 98 8.83 -0.30 25.80
N THR A 99 8.75 -0.68 24.53
CA THR A 99 9.35 0.08 23.44
C THR A 99 8.30 1.04 22.89
N THR A 100 8.53 2.34 23.05
CA THR A 100 7.61 3.38 22.59
C THR A 100 8.31 4.41 21.72
N VAL A 101 7.53 5.09 20.88
CA VAL A 101 7.95 6.24 20.08
C VAL A 101 6.99 7.41 20.29
N THR A 102 7.46 8.62 20.04
CA THR A 102 6.62 9.82 20.17
C THR A 102 5.71 10.00 18.95
N VAL A 103 4.46 10.36 19.21
CA VAL A 103 3.45 10.59 18.16
C VAL A 103 2.55 11.75 18.55
N VAL A 104 2.70 12.90 17.88
CA VAL A 104 1.87 14.10 18.11
C VAL A 104 0.67 14.18 17.18
N LYS A 105 0.78 13.59 15.98
CA LYS A 105 -0.31 13.47 15.01
C LYS A 105 -0.26 12.09 14.39
N ALA A 106 -1.42 11.52 14.09
CA ALA A 106 -1.49 10.20 13.49
C ALA A 106 -2.67 10.06 12.54
N GLY A 107 -2.45 9.41 11.41
CA GLY A 107 -3.48 8.92 10.52
C GLY A 107 -3.37 7.41 10.39
N ARG A 108 -4.49 6.74 10.08
CA ARG A 108 -4.51 5.30 9.78
C ARG A 108 -5.41 5.06 8.57
N GLY A 109 -4.84 4.59 7.48
CA GLY A 109 -5.53 4.29 6.23
C GLY A 109 -5.47 2.80 5.89
N ILE A 110 -6.53 2.27 5.30
CA ILE A 110 -6.58 0.93 4.71
C ILE A 110 -6.79 1.07 3.21
N TYR A 111 -5.99 0.33 2.43
CA TYR A 111 -6.04 0.35 0.98
C TYR A 111 -6.42 -1.01 0.42
N THR A 112 -7.29 -0.99 -0.58
CA THR A 112 -7.91 -2.19 -1.14
C THR A 112 -7.99 -2.06 -2.66
N TYR A 113 -7.81 -3.18 -3.37
CA TYR A 113 -8.15 -3.26 -4.80
C TYR A 113 -9.62 -3.63 -4.96
N PRO A 114 -10.32 -3.17 -6.02
CA PRO A 114 -11.72 -3.52 -6.23
C PRO A 114 -11.95 -5.03 -6.21
N TYR A 115 -12.92 -5.49 -5.40
CA TYR A 115 -13.32 -6.91 -5.25
C TYR A 115 -12.28 -7.83 -4.59
N ASN A 116 -11.19 -7.27 -4.07
CA ASN A 116 -10.15 -8.00 -3.37
C ASN A 116 -10.26 -7.83 -1.85
N GLU A 117 -9.50 -8.65 -1.11
CA GLU A 117 -9.18 -8.34 0.29
C GLU A 117 -8.31 -7.09 0.39
N SER A 118 -8.27 -6.45 1.57
CA SER A 118 -7.38 -5.30 1.79
C SER A 118 -5.94 -5.68 1.49
N PHE A 119 -5.26 -4.81 0.76
CA PHE A 119 -3.87 -5.03 0.35
C PHE A 119 -2.90 -4.60 1.45
N LEU A 120 -3.18 -3.47 2.11
CA LEU A 120 -2.34 -2.93 3.16
C LEU A 120 -3.10 -2.05 4.14
N LYS A 121 -2.46 -1.78 5.27
CA LYS A 121 -2.77 -0.72 6.21
C LYS A 121 -1.55 0.16 6.39
N MET A 122 -1.74 1.47 6.36
CA MET A 122 -0.68 2.46 6.53
C MET A 122 -0.99 3.40 7.68
N HIS A 123 -0.03 3.55 8.58
CA HIS A 123 -0.04 4.56 9.64
C HIS A 123 0.97 5.64 9.28
N VAL A 124 0.55 6.90 9.33
CA VAL A 124 1.43 8.06 9.13
C VAL A 124 1.40 8.86 10.41
N GLU A 125 2.55 9.03 11.02
CA GLU A 125 2.70 9.54 12.37
C GLU A 125 3.74 10.65 12.37
N GLN A 126 3.44 11.76 13.04
CA GLN A 126 4.38 12.83 13.27
C GLN A 126 5.06 12.62 14.62
N SER A 127 6.39 12.50 14.62
CA SER A 127 7.22 12.52 15.84
C SER A 127 7.49 13.95 16.30
N THR A 128 8.00 14.13 17.52
CA THR A 128 8.50 15.46 17.94
C THR A 128 9.87 15.73 17.31
N GLU A 129 10.18 17.00 17.04
CA GLU A 129 11.47 17.40 16.46
C GLU A 129 12.67 16.87 17.24
N GLN A 130 12.62 16.92 18.57
CA GLN A 130 13.70 16.46 19.45
C GLN A 130 13.86 14.94 19.49
N ASN A 131 12.84 14.17 19.07
CA ASN A 131 12.85 12.71 19.16
C ASN A 131 12.86 12.02 17.80
N PHE A 132 12.69 12.73 16.68
CA PHE A 132 12.58 12.09 15.36
C PHE A 132 13.69 11.09 15.05
N ASP A 133 14.96 11.46 15.26
CA ASP A 133 16.09 10.56 14.99
C ASP A 133 16.11 9.37 15.98
N LYS A 134 15.76 9.61 17.24
CA LYS A 134 15.66 8.55 18.25
C LYS A 134 14.52 7.58 17.93
N ASP A 135 13.36 8.09 17.54
CA ASP A 135 12.18 7.31 17.16
C ASP A 135 12.46 6.51 15.89
N LYS A 136 13.12 7.11 14.88
CA LYS A 136 13.63 6.40 13.69
C LYS A 136 14.50 5.22 14.09
N GLN A 137 15.52 5.43 14.92
CA GLN A 137 16.41 4.34 15.34
C GLN A 137 15.68 3.27 16.16
N THR A 138 14.74 3.67 17.01
CA THR A 138 13.92 2.75 17.81
C THR A 138 13.07 1.85 16.91
N ILE A 139 12.45 2.42 15.87
CA ILE A 139 11.68 1.67 14.87
C ILE A 139 12.57 0.73 14.06
N LEU A 140 13.75 1.18 13.62
CA LEU A 140 14.68 0.34 12.87
C LEU A 140 15.18 -0.84 13.71
N ASN A 141 15.53 -0.62 14.97
CA ASN A 141 15.92 -1.69 15.90
C ASN A 141 14.78 -2.68 16.13
N TYR A 142 13.55 -2.18 16.25
CA TYR A 142 12.36 -3.02 16.35
C TYR A 142 12.18 -3.87 15.07
N LEU A 143 12.28 -3.26 13.89
CA LEU A 143 12.16 -3.97 12.61
C LEU A 143 13.24 -5.06 12.43
N GLU A 144 14.47 -4.75 12.81
CA GLU A 144 15.58 -5.72 12.86
C GLU A 144 15.31 -6.85 13.85
N SER A 145 14.75 -6.55 15.02
CA SER A 145 14.38 -7.59 16.00
C SER A 145 13.34 -8.56 15.45
N LEU A 146 12.36 -8.07 14.67
CA LEU A 146 11.37 -8.91 13.99
C LEU A 146 12.01 -9.81 12.94
N ALA A 147 12.99 -9.30 12.17
CA ALA A 147 13.70 -10.06 11.16
C ALA A 147 14.64 -11.13 11.75
N ASN A 148 15.25 -10.82 12.91
CA ASN A 148 16.26 -11.66 13.55
C ASN A 148 15.71 -12.63 14.62
N ASP A 149 14.41 -12.59 14.91
CA ASP A 149 13.77 -13.58 15.79
C ASP A 149 13.99 -15.01 15.24
N THR A 150 14.30 -15.96 16.12
CA THR A 150 14.65 -17.34 15.74
C THR A 150 13.52 -18.07 15.03
N ASN A 151 12.27 -17.67 15.28
CA ASN A 151 11.08 -18.18 14.61
C ASN A 151 10.57 -17.25 13.50
N SER A 152 11.38 -16.25 13.12
CA SER A 152 10.98 -15.26 12.13
C SER A 152 10.77 -15.88 10.74
N ARG A 153 9.58 -15.63 10.21
CA ARG A 153 9.19 -15.94 8.84
C ARG A 153 9.57 -14.82 7.88
N LEU A 154 10.21 -13.78 8.39
CA LEU A 154 10.64 -12.61 7.65
C LEU A 154 12.08 -12.81 7.14
N ASP A 155 12.37 -12.19 6.00
CA ASP A 155 13.71 -12.00 5.48
C ASP A 155 14.46 -10.93 6.28
N LYS A 156 15.71 -10.65 5.89
CA LYS A 156 16.48 -9.54 6.44
C LYS A 156 15.84 -8.20 6.07
N VAL A 157 16.03 -7.20 6.93
CA VAL A 157 15.64 -5.83 6.63
C VAL A 157 16.45 -5.33 5.43
N GLY A 158 15.75 -4.86 4.40
CA GLY A 158 16.31 -4.15 3.26
C GLY A 158 16.22 -2.64 3.48
N LYS A 159 17.24 -1.92 3.01
CA LYS A 159 17.26 -0.45 2.94
C LYS A 159 17.26 -0.03 1.48
N GLU A 160 16.40 0.92 1.15
CA GLU A 160 16.28 1.50 -0.18
C GLU A 160 16.21 3.02 -0.11
N THR A 161 16.39 3.68 -1.25
CA THR A 161 16.25 5.14 -1.35
C THR A 161 15.57 5.51 -2.66
N TYR A 162 14.56 6.37 -2.58
CA TYR A 162 13.84 6.91 -3.73
C TYR A 162 13.67 8.42 -3.59
N LYS A 163 14.17 9.18 -4.57
CA LYS A 163 14.17 10.65 -4.56
C LYS A 163 14.73 11.27 -3.26
N GLY A 164 15.79 10.68 -2.72
CA GLY A 164 16.43 11.14 -1.48
C GLY A 164 15.68 10.79 -0.19
N ILE A 165 14.54 10.11 -0.29
CA ILE A 165 13.80 9.57 0.86
C ILE A 165 14.22 8.13 1.10
N GLU A 166 14.69 7.86 2.32
CA GLU A 166 15.05 6.52 2.76
C GLU A 166 13.81 5.75 3.22
N TYR A 167 13.72 4.48 2.85
CA TYR A 167 12.76 3.56 3.44
C TYR A 167 13.38 2.19 3.67
N TYR A 168 12.81 1.49 4.64
CA TYR A 168 13.26 0.19 5.10
C TYR A 168 12.11 -0.79 4.94
N SER A 169 12.40 -2.04 4.61
CA SER A 169 11.36 -3.04 4.42
C SER A 169 11.81 -4.40 4.89
N VAL A 170 10.86 -5.17 5.40
CA VAL A 170 11.05 -6.57 5.72
C VAL A 170 9.87 -7.34 5.14
N ASP A 171 10.15 -8.40 4.39
CA ASP A 171 9.14 -9.21 3.70
C ASP A 171 9.15 -10.63 4.24
N SER A 172 8.05 -11.35 4.08
CA SER A 172 7.99 -12.77 4.38
C SER A 172 8.71 -13.59 3.31
N LYS A 173 9.35 -14.67 3.76
CA LYS A 173 10.00 -15.69 2.92
C LYS A 173 9.02 -16.47 2.03
N ALA A 174 7.73 -16.47 2.37
CA ALA A 174 6.70 -17.24 1.67
C ALA A 174 5.35 -16.49 1.64
N LEU A 175 4.50 -16.86 0.68
CA LEU A 175 3.12 -16.37 0.64
C LEU A 175 2.27 -17.05 1.71
N ARG A 176 1.24 -16.32 2.17
CA ARG A 176 0.14 -16.84 3.01
C ARG A 176 0.60 -17.37 4.38
N THR A 177 1.73 -16.88 4.88
CA THR A 177 2.21 -17.20 6.22
C THR A 177 1.90 -16.05 7.20
N GLY A 178 0.85 -16.20 8.02
CA GLY A 178 0.41 -15.16 8.97
C GLY A 178 -0.40 -14.04 8.32
N GLY A 179 -0.77 -13.01 9.09
CA GLY A 179 -1.61 -11.91 8.60
C GLY A 179 -0.88 -10.87 7.74
N THR A 180 0.39 -10.60 8.04
CA THR A 180 1.21 -9.59 7.36
C THR A 180 2.25 -10.30 6.50
N ILE A 181 2.32 -9.95 5.21
CA ILE A 181 3.34 -10.44 4.27
C ILE A 181 4.60 -9.57 4.28
N GLY A 182 4.53 -8.32 4.73
CA GLY A 182 5.70 -7.49 4.94
C GLY A 182 5.38 -6.16 5.60
N ILE A 183 6.42 -5.51 6.10
CA ILE A 183 6.36 -4.21 6.77
C ILE A 183 7.32 -3.26 6.06
N SER A 184 6.92 -2.00 5.91
CA SER A 184 7.80 -0.96 5.39
C SER A 184 7.72 0.31 6.21
N GLU A 185 8.86 0.95 6.43
CA GLU A 185 9.01 2.19 7.20
C GLU A 185 9.60 3.25 6.29
N ILE A 186 8.88 4.35 6.06
CA ILE A 186 9.34 5.50 5.27
C ILE A 186 9.56 6.68 6.21
N PHE A 187 10.71 7.34 6.10
CA PHE A 187 11.08 8.45 6.97
C PHE A 187 11.13 9.76 6.18
N PHE A 188 10.36 10.77 6.61
CA PHE A 188 10.34 12.11 6.03
C PHE A 188 10.88 13.13 7.06
N PRO A 189 12.20 13.40 7.06
CA PRO A 189 12.84 14.15 8.15
C PRO A 189 12.40 15.61 8.25
N LYS A 190 12.06 16.24 7.12
CA LYS A 190 11.70 17.66 7.07
C LYS A 190 10.41 17.95 7.84
N GLU A 191 9.43 17.05 7.76
CA GLU A 191 8.15 17.15 8.47
C GLU A 191 8.09 16.30 9.75
N GLN A 192 9.16 15.59 10.07
CA GLN A 192 9.24 14.62 11.15
C GLN A 192 8.15 13.53 11.04
N MET A 193 7.81 13.14 9.82
CA MET A 193 6.77 12.15 9.54
C MET A 193 7.38 10.77 9.33
N ILE A 194 6.71 9.76 9.86
CA ILE A 194 7.07 8.36 9.74
C ILE A 194 5.85 7.62 9.19
N ALA A 195 6.02 6.89 8.09
CA ALA A 195 4.97 6.06 7.53
C ALA A 195 5.29 4.58 7.73
N THR A 196 4.52 3.90 8.58
CA THR A 196 4.57 2.45 8.78
C THR A 196 3.50 1.78 7.93
N ILE A 197 3.88 0.88 7.04
CA ILE A 197 2.98 0.17 6.13
C ILE A 197 3.03 -1.32 6.42
N TYR A 198 1.88 -1.90 6.74
CA TYR A 198 1.69 -3.34 6.89
C TYR A 198 1.00 -3.86 5.64
N PHE A 199 1.71 -4.67 4.85
CA PHE A 199 1.15 -5.36 3.69
C PHE A 199 0.56 -6.69 4.14
N PHE A 200 -0.62 -7.03 3.67
CA PHE A 200 -1.34 -8.21 4.13
C PHE A 200 -1.16 -9.41 3.22
N ASN A 201 -1.11 -10.60 3.84
CA ASN A 201 -1.41 -11.83 3.12
C ASN A 201 -2.89 -11.82 2.72
N GLN A 202 -3.17 -12.31 1.52
CA GLN A 202 -4.53 -12.38 0.99
C GLN A 202 -4.92 -13.82 0.69
N ASN A 203 -6.20 -14.14 0.85
CA ASN A 203 -6.76 -15.46 0.59
C ASN A 203 -6.86 -15.76 -0.91
N PRO A 204 -6.75 -17.04 -1.33
CA PRO A 204 -6.86 -17.41 -2.73
C PRO A 204 -8.26 -17.10 -3.27
N GLY A 205 -8.32 -16.60 -4.50
CA GLY A 205 -9.54 -16.13 -5.17
C GLY A 205 -9.90 -14.66 -4.90
N LYS A 206 -9.20 -13.98 -3.97
CA LYS A 206 -9.42 -12.56 -3.62
C LYS A 206 -8.12 -11.76 -3.51
N GLU A 207 -7.01 -12.33 -3.95
CA GLU A 207 -5.68 -11.75 -3.88
C GLU A 207 -5.37 -10.82 -5.07
N SER A 208 -4.65 -9.75 -4.78
CA SER A 208 -4.16 -8.78 -5.78
C SER A 208 -2.82 -9.19 -6.40
N TYR A 209 -2.16 -10.20 -5.80
CA TYR A 209 -0.90 -10.78 -6.26
C TYR A 209 -0.94 -12.30 -6.04
N LYS A 210 -0.36 -13.07 -6.96
CA LYS A 210 -0.28 -14.55 -6.88
C LYS A 210 1.11 -15.04 -6.54
N THR A 211 2.13 -14.20 -6.71
CA THR A 211 3.53 -14.53 -6.45
C THR A 211 4.19 -13.50 -5.52
N LEU A 212 5.28 -13.89 -4.85
CA LEU A 212 6.10 -12.96 -4.06
C LEU A 212 6.64 -11.81 -4.92
N GLN A 213 6.97 -12.07 -6.18
CA GLN A 213 7.51 -11.04 -7.08
C GLN A 213 6.46 -10.01 -7.47
N GLU A 214 5.22 -10.44 -7.73
CA GLU A 214 4.10 -9.53 -7.97
C GLU A 214 3.81 -8.67 -6.73
N TYR A 215 3.77 -9.30 -5.54
CA TYR A 215 3.65 -8.58 -4.27
C TYR A 215 4.74 -7.49 -4.13
N LYS A 216 6.01 -7.87 -4.28
CA LYS A 216 7.15 -6.93 -4.17
C LYS A 216 7.04 -5.79 -5.18
N THR A 217 6.54 -6.06 -6.38
CA THR A 217 6.31 -5.04 -7.41
C THR A 217 5.21 -4.06 -6.99
N LEU A 218 4.07 -4.55 -6.48
CA LEU A 218 2.98 -3.68 -5.99
C LEU A 218 3.41 -2.88 -4.76
N LYS A 219 4.16 -3.50 -3.85
CA LYS A 219 4.75 -2.85 -2.66
C LYS A 219 5.59 -1.64 -3.03
N VAL A 220 6.57 -1.82 -3.93
CA VAL A 220 7.47 -0.74 -4.35
C VAL A 220 6.70 0.39 -5.05
N LYS A 221 5.75 0.05 -5.94
CA LYS A 221 4.90 1.05 -6.59
C LYS A 221 4.10 1.88 -5.59
N PHE A 222 3.53 1.23 -4.57
CA PHE A 222 2.80 1.92 -3.51
C PHE A 222 3.73 2.88 -2.75
N ILE A 223 4.87 2.39 -2.25
CA ILE A 223 5.85 3.19 -1.51
C ILE A 223 6.29 4.42 -2.31
N GLN A 224 6.64 4.23 -3.59
CA GLN A 224 7.04 5.33 -4.48
C GLN A 224 5.91 6.33 -4.67
N THR A 225 4.65 5.87 -4.77
CA THR A 225 3.49 6.76 -4.87
C THR A 225 3.29 7.60 -3.60
N ILE A 226 3.50 7.01 -2.43
CA ILE A 226 3.42 7.76 -1.16
C ILE A 226 4.53 8.80 -1.08
N ILE A 227 5.76 8.44 -1.45
CA ILE A 227 6.88 9.39 -1.50
C ILE A 227 6.59 10.51 -2.50
N ASP A 228 6.12 10.19 -3.70
CA ASP A 228 5.75 11.16 -4.73
C ASP A 228 4.62 12.09 -4.32
N SER A 229 3.72 11.65 -3.43
CA SER A 229 2.63 12.49 -2.91
C SER A 229 3.09 13.41 -1.77
N ALA A 230 4.22 13.09 -1.13
CA ALA A 230 4.74 13.81 0.03
C ALA A 230 5.69 14.96 -0.31
N ILE A 231 6.38 14.86 -1.46
CA ILE A 231 7.37 15.84 -1.96
C ILE A 231 6.75 16.87 -2.90
#